data_AF-A0A8H3FUY0-F1
#
_entry.id   AF-A0A8H3FUY0-F1
#
_cell.length_a   1.000
_cell.length_b   1.000
_cell.length_c   1.000
_cell.angle_alpha   90.00
_cell.angle_beta   90.00
_cell.angle_gamma   90.00
#
_symmetry.space_group_name_H-M   'P 1'
#
loop_
_entity.id
_entity.type
_entity.pdbx_description
1 polymer ?
#
loop_
_entity_poly.entity_id
_entity_poly.type
_entity_poly.pdbx_seq_one_letter_code
_entity_poly.pdbx_strand_id
1 'polypeptide(L)'
;MPVVGDDLASQLIFYAQGSYPGALSSAFVVEQSDVVIVVLTNSLAFNDAADWLGQLILEEVLETRQRNDFVSYAEESKTAYLKSFADAEERLKNEKDKHPVMRSSDEYIGDYCNTLGDFYIRVFQTENGLTMNFQGEDWDVYELQPYAKDIFSWWVPRDEQAKRGRWLRAAENYFKLQFTSTENGDIESVLWLHDPAVTAGEKFYKQASE
;
A
#
# COMPACT_ATOMS: atom_id res chain seq x y z
N MET A 1 14.21 13.76 -3.09
CA MET A 1 15.46 13.25 -2.48
C MET A 1 16.48 14.36 -2.51
N PRO A 2 17.07 14.71 -1.36
CA PRO A 2 18.17 15.68 -1.34
C PRO A 2 19.37 15.16 -2.14
N VAL A 3 20.20 16.07 -2.61
CA VAL A 3 21.46 15.74 -3.29
C VAL A 3 22.59 15.84 -2.25
N VAL A 4 23.38 14.78 -2.11
CA VAL A 4 24.53 14.73 -1.20
C VAL A 4 25.80 15.06 -1.97
N GLY A 5 26.62 15.97 -1.41
CA GLY A 5 27.95 16.31 -1.97
C GLY A 5 27.92 17.14 -3.25
N ASP A 6 26.89 17.98 -3.44
CA ASP A 6 26.75 18.86 -4.62
C ASP A 6 27.87 19.91 -4.74
N ASP A 7 28.59 20.18 -3.65
CA ASP A 7 29.76 21.06 -3.57
C ASP A 7 31.11 20.34 -3.79
N LEU A 8 31.09 19.02 -4.04
CA LEU A 8 32.28 18.19 -4.20
C LEU A 8 32.53 17.81 -5.66
N ALA A 9 33.75 17.34 -5.93
CA ALA A 9 34.04 16.69 -7.21
C ALA A 9 33.30 15.36 -7.31
N SER A 10 32.89 15.00 -8.53
CA SER A 10 32.19 13.73 -8.78
C SER A 10 33.06 12.54 -8.35
N GLN A 11 32.44 11.62 -7.62
CA GLN A 11 33.04 10.38 -7.14
C GLN A 11 32.05 9.23 -7.29
N LEU A 12 32.57 8.01 -7.41
CA LEU A 12 31.74 6.82 -7.55
C LEU A 12 31.28 6.31 -6.17
N ILE A 13 29.96 6.11 -6.05
CA ILE A 13 29.33 5.51 -4.89
C ILE A 13 28.39 4.41 -5.39
N PHE A 14 28.57 3.19 -4.90
CA PHE A 14 27.61 2.12 -5.15
C PHE A 14 26.51 2.18 -4.10
N TYR A 15 25.26 2.15 -4.55
CA TYR A 15 24.08 2.31 -3.70
C TYR A 15 23.13 1.13 -3.87
N ALA A 16 22.60 0.64 -2.75
CA ALA A 16 21.50 -0.32 -2.73
C ALA A 16 20.51 0.03 -1.63
N GLN A 17 19.22 -0.19 -1.90
CA GLN A 17 18.13 0.05 -0.97
C GLN A 17 17.23 -1.16 -0.87
N GLY A 18 16.67 -1.38 0.32
CA GLY A 18 15.64 -2.37 0.57
C GLY A 18 14.46 -1.74 1.30
N SER A 19 13.26 -2.19 0.95
CA SER A 19 12.02 -1.72 1.55
C SER A 19 11.08 -2.91 1.72
N TYR A 20 10.66 -3.16 2.96
CA TYR A 20 9.71 -4.20 3.32
C TYR A 20 8.80 -3.69 4.46
N PRO A 21 7.55 -4.16 4.57
CA PRO A 21 6.72 -3.79 5.72
C PRO A 21 7.40 -4.21 7.03
N GLY A 22 7.81 -3.23 7.82
CA GLY A 22 8.51 -3.45 9.08
C GLY A 22 10.04 -3.49 8.99
N ALA A 23 10.65 -3.30 7.82
CA ALA A 23 12.10 -3.17 7.70
C ALA A 23 12.53 -2.34 6.48
N LEU A 24 13.43 -1.38 6.70
CA LEU A 24 14.07 -0.61 5.62
C LEU A 24 15.59 -0.83 5.70
N SER A 25 16.25 -0.76 4.55
CA SER A 25 17.70 -0.83 4.46
C SER A 25 18.28 0.12 3.43
N SER A 26 19.49 0.59 3.70
CA SER A 26 20.33 1.29 2.73
C SER A 26 21.77 0.86 2.90
N ALA A 27 22.50 0.80 1.78
CA ALA A 27 23.92 0.49 1.76
C ALA A 27 24.66 1.37 0.75
N PHE A 28 25.80 1.92 1.18
CA PHE A 28 26.67 2.75 0.37
C PHE A 28 28.09 2.21 0.43
N VAL A 29 28.72 2.01 -0.73
CA VAL A 29 30.16 1.73 -0.84
C VAL A 29 30.80 2.96 -1.49
N VAL A 30 31.65 3.66 -0.75
CA VAL A 30 32.30 4.89 -1.20
C VAL A 30 33.66 4.49 -1.76
N GLU A 31 33.86 4.50 -3.08
CA GLU A 31 35.06 3.90 -3.68
C GLU A 31 36.37 4.57 -3.25
N GLN A 32 36.33 5.89 -3.07
CA GLN A 32 37.52 6.69 -2.74
C GLN A 32 37.87 6.66 -1.24
N SER A 33 37.08 5.97 -0.42
CA SER A 33 37.37 5.75 0.99
C SER A 33 37.24 4.26 1.33
N ASP A 34 37.94 3.79 2.37
CA ASP A 34 37.77 2.41 2.86
C ASP A 34 36.50 2.29 3.72
N VAL A 35 35.40 2.94 3.31
CA VAL A 35 34.17 3.08 4.10
C VAL A 35 32.98 2.46 3.38
N VAL A 36 32.25 1.63 4.14
CA VAL A 36 30.94 1.11 3.76
C VAL A 36 29.94 1.55 4.83
N ILE A 37 28.83 2.14 4.39
CA ILE A 37 27.73 2.55 5.26
C ILE A 37 26.60 1.55 5.07
N VAL A 38 26.10 1.00 6.18
CA VAL A 38 24.92 0.12 6.17
C VAL A 38 23.96 0.60 7.24
N VAL A 39 22.73 0.90 6.85
CA VAL A 39 21.66 1.26 7.77
C VAL A 39 20.53 0.25 7.63
N LEU A 40 20.09 -0.28 8.78
CA LEU A 40 18.97 -1.19 8.88
C LEU A 40 17.98 -0.64 9.91
N THR A 41 16.70 -0.58 9.55
CA THR A 41 15.62 -0.25 10.49
C THR A 41 14.66 -1.43 10.61
N ASN A 42 14.00 -1.54 11.76
CA ASN A 42 13.03 -2.59 12.09
C ASN A 42 11.60 -2.03 12.23
N SER A 43 11.30 -0.96 11.49
CA SER A 43 9.95 -0.41 11.41
C SER A 43 9.68 0.13 10.01
N LEU A 44 8.40 0.21 9.65
CA LEU A 44 7.98 0.98 8.49
C LEU A 44 7.86 2.45 8.91
N ALA A 45 8.91 3.21 8.63
CA ALA A 45 8.98 4.62 8.95
C ALA A 45 7.97 5.44 8.10
N PHE A 46 7.73 6.68 8.51
CA PHE A 46 6.87 7.63 7.77
C PHE A 46 7.57 8.25 6.55
N ASN A 47 8.80 7.84 6.28
CA ASN A 47 9.68 8.33 5.25
C ASN A 47 10.74 7.24 4.97
N ASP A 48 11.70 7.55 4.10
CA ASP A 48 12.79 6.65 3.75
C ASP A 48 13.93 6.70 4.78
N ALA A 49 13.61 6.40 6.03
CA ALA A 49 14.50 6.65 7.16
C ALA A 49 15.87 5.98 7.05
N ALA A 50 15.93 4.74 6.54
CA ALA A 50 17.20 4.02 6.39
C ALA A 50 18.12 4.73 5.39
N ASP A 51 17.58 5.12 4.24
CA ASP A 51 18.33 5.85 3.23
C ASP A 51 18.75 7.24 3.72
N TRP A 52 17.86 8.00 4.36
CA TRP A 52 18.18 9.35 4.83
C TRP A 52 19.23 9.36 5.93
N LEU A 53 19.22 8.38 6.83
CA LEU A 53 20.29 8.19 7.81
C LEU A 53 21.60 7.80 7.12
N GLY A 54 21.55 6.95 6.09
CA GLY A 54 22.72 6.57 5.32
C GLY A 54 23.34 7.75 4.59
N GLN A 55 22.52 8.60 3.99
CA GLN A 55 22.92 9.84 3.34
C GLN A 55 23.48 10.87 4.34
N LEU A 56 22.89 11.00 5.54
CA LEU A 56 23.43 11.84 6.62
C LEU A 56 24.84 11.39 7.03
N ILE A 57 25.07 10.07 7.18
CA ILE A 57 26.39 9.53 7.48
C ILE A 57 27.34 9.73 6.30
N LEU A 58 26.83 9.59 5.07
CA LEU A 58 27.61 9.82 3.86
C LEU A 58 28.11 11.27 3.79
N GLU A 59 27.30 12.26 4.15
CA GLU A 59 27.75 13.65 4.24
C GLU A 59 28.94 13.83 5.18
N GLU A 60 28.96 13.11 6.29
CA GLU A 60 30.09 13.12 7.22
C GLU A 60 31.34 12.48 6.59
N VAL A 61 31.19 11.32 5.96
CA VAL A 61 32.29 10.59 5.30
C VAL A 61 32.91 11.39 4.16
N LEU A 62 32.08 12.14 3.42
CA LEU A 62 32.54 12.96 2.30
C LEU A 62 33.04 14.34 2.73
N GLU A 63 32.90 14.70 4.01
CA GLU A 63 33.26 16.02 4.55
C GLU A 63 32.65 17.18 3.74
N THR A 64 31.40 17.02 3.27
CA THR A 64 30.70 18.08 2.52
C THR A 64 30.56 19.35 3.35
N ARG A 65 30.70 20.51 2.69
CA ARG A 65 30.46 21.82 3.33
C ARG A 65 28.98 22.20 3.26
N GLN A 66 28.26 21.69 2.26
CA GLN A 66 26.82 21.89 2.13
C GLN A 66 26.08 20.66 2.65
N ARG A 67 25.55 20.78 3.87
CA ARG A 67 24.81 19.71 4.55
C ARG A 67 23.31 19.87 4.36
N ASN A 68 22.64 18.76 4.13
CA ASN A 68 21.19 18.70 4.05
C ASN A 68 20.56 18.69 5.46
N ASP A 69 19.40 19.33 5.60
CA ASP A 69 18.60 19.27 6.83
C ASP A 69 17.66 18.06 6.81
N PHE A 70 18.22 16.88 7.03
CA PHE A 70 17.45 15.63 7.06
C PHE A 70 16.38 15.61 8.17
N VAL A 71 16.55 16.40 9.24
CA VAL A 71 15.55 16.49 10.31
C VAL A 71 14.32 17.26 9.81
N SER A 72 14.51 18.39 9.14
CA SER A 72 13.40 19.13 8.52
C SER A 72 12.68 18.27 7.48
N TYR A 73 13.43 17.61 6.60
CA TYR A 73 12.83 16.69 5.62
C TYR A 73 12.04 15.56 6.30
N ALA A 74 12.52 15.03 7.44
CA ALA A 74 11.85 13.97 8.18
C ALA A 74 10.49 14.41 8.71
N GLU A 75 10.41 15.59 9.32
CA GLU A 75 9.15 16.13 9.84
C GLU A 75 8.18 16.54 8.72
N GLU A 76 8.67 17.13 7.62
CA GLU A 76 7.87 17.47 6.46
C GLU A 76 7.26 16.21 5.81
N SER A 77 8.09 15.19 5.55
CA SER A 77 7.64 13.94 4.96
C SER A 77 6.65 13.19 5.85
N LYS A 78 6.91 13.15 7.17
CA LYS A 78 5.97 12.57 8.14
C LYS A 78 4.62 13.28 8.12
N THR A 79 4.64 14.61 8.10
CA THR A 79 3.42 15.42 8.06
C THR A 79 2.63 15.17 6.78
N ALA A 80 3.29 15.20 5.62
CA ALA A 80 2.68 14.91 4.33
C ALA A 80 2.13 13.48 4.24
N TYR A 81 2.90 12.51 4.75
CA TYR A 81 2.50 11.10 4.79
C TYR A 81 1.24 10.89 5.62
N LEU A 82 1.20 11.38 6.87
CA LEU A 82 0.03 11.25 7.73
C LEU A 82 -1.19 11.98 7.16
N LYS A 83 -0.98 13.17 6.59
CA LYS A 83 -2.04 13.91 5.89
C LYS A 83 -2.64 13.11 4.73
N SER A 84 -1.82 12.38 3.96
CA SER A 84 -2.33 11.58 2.83
C SER A 84 -3.37 10.52 3.24
N PHE A 85 -3.18 9.89 4.41
CA PHE A 85 -4.14 8.92 4.96
C PHE A 85 -5.41 9.59 5.46
N ALA A 86 -5.29 10.73 6.15
CA ALA A 86 -6.44 11.51 6.59
C ALA A 86 -7.28 11.98 5.40
N ASP A 87 -6.62 12.50 4.36
CA ASP A 87 -7.29 12.97 3.14
C ASP A 87 -7.97 11.81 2.38
N ALA A 88 -7.36 10.62 2.34
CA ALA A 88 -7.95 9.43 1.73
C ALA A 88 -9.19 8.96 2.48
N GLU A 89 -9.14 8.96 3.82
CA GLU A 89 -10.29 8.62 4.65
C GLU A 89 -11.43 9.64 4.49
N GLU A 90 -11.11 10.93 4.40
CA GLU A 90 -12.09 11.98 4.15
C GLU A 90 -12.74 11.83 2.76
N ARG A 91 -11.95 11.60 1.71
CA ARG A 91 -12.49 11.34 0.36
C ARG A 91 -13.40 10.12 0.34
N LEU A 92 -12.97 9.00 0.93
CA LEU A 92 -13.81 7.81 1.05
C LEU A 92 -15.15 8.10 1.73
N LYS A 93 -15.16 8.89 2.81
CA LYS A 93 -16.41 9.27 3.49
C LYS A 93 -17.29 10.19 2.65
N ASN A 94 -16.71 11.15 1.96
CA ASN A 94 -17.44 12.16 1.19
C ASN A 94 -18.02 11.61 -0.12
N GLU A 95 -17.34 10.65 -0.74
CA GLU A 95 -17.75 10.02 -2.00
C GLU A 95 -18.69 8.83 -1.81
N LYS A 96 -18.85 8.34 -0.58
CA LYS A 96 -19.75 7.23 -0.26
C LYS A 96 -21.21 7.63 -0.54
N ASP A 97 -21.94 6.75 -1.22
CA ASP A 97 -23.38 6.93 -1.41
C ASP A 97 -24.11 6.93 -0.06
N LYS A 98 -25.05 7.87 0.13
CA LYS A 98 -25.84 7.93 1.37
C LYS A 98 -26.73 6.69 1.55
N HIS A 99 -27.21 6.15 0.44
CA HIS A 99 -28.08 4.98 0.37
C HIS A 99 -27.58 4.06 -0.75
N PRO A 100 -26.46 3.35 -0.53
CA PRO A 100 -25.90 2.48 -1.54
C PRO A 100 -26.91 1.38 -1.88
N VAL A 101 -27.15 1.17 -3.17
CA VAL A 101 -28.08 0.17 -3.66
C VAL A 101 -27.35 -1.16 -3.74
N MET A 102 -27.64 -2.05 -2.79
CA MET A 102 -27.05 -3.38 -2.72
C MET A 102 -28.09 -4.46 -3.03
N ARG A 103 -27.61 -5.60 -3.51
CA ARG A 103 -28.40 -6.80 -3.72
C ARG A 103 -28.41 -7.67 -2.47
N SER A 104 -28.99 -8.86 -2.56
CA SER A 104 -28.91 -9.82 -1.46
C SER A 104 -27.45 -10.18 -1.20
N SER A 105 -27.07 -10.28 0.08
CA SER A 105 -25.70 -10.64 0.49
C SER A 105 -25.23 -11.93 -0.18
N ASP A 106 -26.14 -12.90 -0.30
CA ASP A 106 -25.86 -14.23 -0.84
C ASP A 106 -25.38 -14.20 -2.31
N GLU A 107 -25.75 -13.18 -3.07
CA GLU A 107 -25.32 -13.02 -4.45
C GLU A 107 -23.81 -12.72 -4.56
N TYR A 108 -23.24 -12.06 -3.56
CA TYR A 108 -21.82 -11.68 -3.54
C TYR A 108 -20.91 -12.78 -2.98
N ILE A 109 -21.44 -13.77 -2.27
CA ILE A 109 -20.66 -14.85 -1.65
C ILE A 109 -20.04 -15.74 -2.73
N GLY A 110 -18.74 -16.05 -2.61
CA GLY A 110 -18.01 -16.95 -3.49
C GLY A 110 -16.52 -16.66 -3.54
N ASP A 111 -15.79 -17.51 -4.27
CA ASP A 111 -14.38 -17.35 -4.56
C ASP A 111 -14.21 -16.70 -5.94
N TYR A 112 -13.51 -15.58 -5.99
CA TYR A 112 -13.26 -14.81 -7.21
C TYR A 112 -11.80 -14.95 -7.60
N CYS A 113 -11.50 -15.72 -8.64
CA CYS A 113 -10.12 -15.99 -9.09
C CYS A 113 -9.72 -15.06 -10.23
N ASN A 114 -8.45 -14.66 -10.26
CA ASN A 114 -7.91 -13.99 -11.42
C ASN A 114 -7.87 -14.94 -12.63
N THR A 115 -7.52 -14.39 -13.80
CA THR A 115 -7.50 -15.16 -15.05
C THR A 115 -6.46 -16.29 -15.03
N LEU A 116 -5.38 -16.13 -14.26
CA LEU A 116 -4.33 -17.14 -14.12
C LEU A 116 -4.70 -18.26 -13.13
N GLY A 117 -5.66 -18.01 -12.23
CA GLY A 117 -6.09 -18.96 -11.21
C GLY A 117 -5.09 -19.13 -10.04
N ASP A 118 -4.08 -18.26 -9.93
CA ASP A 118 -3.06 -18.29 -8.88
C ASP A 118 -3.37 -17.34 -7.71
N PHE A 119 -4.34 -16.44 -7.88
CA PHE A 119 -4.82 -15.55 -6.85
C PHE A 119 -6.34 -15.45 -6.83
N TYR A 120 -6.94 -15.47 -5.63
CA TYR A 120 -8.37 -15.28 -5.45
C TYR A 120 -8.74 -14.45 -4.22
N ILE A 121 -9.91 -13.83 -4.32
CA ILE A 121 -10.57 -13.12 -3.24
C ILE A 121 -11.78 -13.96 -2.84
N ARG A 122 -11.85 -14.40 -1.59
CA ARG A 122 -13.02 -15.12 -1.07
C ARG A 122 -13.92 -14.14 -0.35
N VAL A 123 -15.21 -14.17 -0.69
CA VAL A 123 -16.25 -13.38 -0.06
C VAL A 123 -17.22 -14.34 0.64
N PHE A 124 -17.50 -14.09 1.91
CA PHE A 124 -18.32 -14.95 2.75
C PHE A 124 -19.11 -14.14 3.77
N GLN A 125 -20.14 -14.76 4.34
CA GLN A 125 -20.99 -14.13 5.35
C GLN A 125 -20.50 -14.49 6.75
N THR A 126 -20.44 -13.48 7.63
CA THR A 126 -20.24 -13.66 9.08
C THR A 126 -21.42 -13.05 9.84
N GLU A 127 -21.41 -13.16 11.17
CA GLU A 127 -22.38 -12.47 12.04
C GLU A 127 -22.36 -10.94 11.86
N ASN A 128 -21.21 -10.37 11.44
CA ASN A 128 -21.02 -8.93 11.26
C ASN A 128 -21.39 -8.43 9.85
N GLY A 129 -21.67 -9.34 8.91
CA GLY A 129 -21.97 -8.97 7.52
C GLY A 129 -21.09 -9.70 6.51
N LEU A 130 -21.09 -9.19 5.28
CA LEU A 130 -20.18 -9.67 4.24
C LEU A 130 -18.74 -9.37 4.63
N THR A 131 -17.89 -10.35 4.41
CA THR A 131 -16.49 -10.37 4.81
C THR A 131 -15.68 -10.95 3.68
N MET A 132 -14.41 -10.58 3.58
CA MET A 132 -13.48 -11.14 2.61
C MET A 132 -12.14 -11.52 3.22
N ASN A 133 -11.42 -12.41 2.54
CA ASN A 133 -10.00 -12.59 2.71
C ASN A 133 -9.33 -12.88 1.35
N PHE A 134 -8.01 -12.75 1.32
CA PHE A 134 -7.21 -13.11 0.16
C PHE A 134 -6.70 -14.54 0.32
N GLN A 135 -6.73 -15.33 -0.75
CA GLN A 135 -6.25 -16.73 -0.76
C GLN A 135 -6.91 -17.63 0.30
N GLY A 136 -8.09 -17.28 0.81
CA GLY A 136 -8.77 -18.07 1.85
C GLY A 136 -8.10 -18.01 3.22
N GLU A 137 -7.19 -17.06 3.45
CA GLU A 137 -6.39 -16.98 4.66
C GLU A 137 -7.14 -16.33 5.83
N ASP A 138 -7.28 -17.06 6.95
CA ASP A 138 -8.04 -16.59 8.13
C ASP A 138 -7.39 -15.44 8.90
N TRP A 139 -6.08 -15.22 8.70
CA TRP A 139 -5.35 -14.13 9.35
C TRP A 139 -5.54 -12.78 8.62
N ASP A 140 -6.09 -12.80 7.40
CA ASP A 140 -6.13 -11.65 6.50
C ASP A 140 -7.56 -11.26 6.10
N VAL A 141 -8.40 -11.13 7.12
CA VAL A 141 -9.86 -10.96 7.01
C VAL A 141 -10.30 -9.49 7.14
N TYR A 142 -11.25 -9.07 6.30
CA TYR A 142 -11.80 -7.71 6.23
C TYR A 142 -13.32 -7.70 6.10
N GLU A 143 -13.99 -6.87 6.88
CA GLU A 143 -15.42 -6.60 6.69
C GLU A 143 -15.64 -5.75 5.44
N LEU A 144 -16.65 -6.12 4.65
CA LEU A 144 -17.06 -5.39 3.45
C LEU A 144 -18.16 -4.40 3.80
N GLN A 145 -17.85 -3.11 3.65
CA GLN A 145 -18.78 -2.02 3.92
C GLN A 145 -19.43 -1.56 2.61
N PRO A 146 -20.77 -1.52 2.52
CA PRO A 146 -21.45 -0.93 1.36
C PRO A 146 -20.95 0.49 1.08
N TYR A 147 -20.58 0.77 -0.16
CA TYR A 147 -19.96 2.02 -0.56
C TYR A 147 -20.75 2.76 -1.65
N ALA A 148 -21.10 2.07 -2.72
CA ALA A 148 -21.96 2.53 -3.82
C ALA A 148 -22.67 1.33 -4.44
N LYS A 149 -23.45 1.53 -5.52
CA LYS A 149 -24.14 0.42 -6.19
C LYS A 149 -23.18 -0.71 -6.56
N ASP A 150 -23.37 -1.89 -5.98
CA ASP A 150 -22.53 -3.08 -6.16
C ASP A 150 -21.02 -2.84 -5.89
N ILE A 151 -20.69 -1.82 -5.08
CA ILE A 151 -19.32 -1.51 -4.66
C ILE A 151 -19.23 -1.62 -3.15
N PHE A 152 -18.24 -2.38 -2.68
CA PHE A 152 -17.89 -2.47 -1.27
C PHE A 152 -16.52 -1.86 -1.02
N SER A 153 -16.36 -1.22 0.13
CA SER A 153 -15.06 -0.80 0.66
C SER A 153 -14.61 -1.77 1.75
N TRP A 154 -13.32 -2.04 1.78
CA TRP A 154 -12.64 -2.78 2.86
C TRP A 154 -11.57 -1.92 3.54
N TRP A 155 -11.74 -0.60 3.45
CA TRP A 155 -10.83 0.37 4.04
C TRP A 155 -10.65 0.12 5.54
N VAL A 156 -9.38 0.17 5.97
CA VAL A 156 -9.00 0.17 7.37
C VAL A 156 -8.01 1.32 7.63
N PRO A 157 -8.04 1.94 8.83
CA PRO A 157 -7.12 3.02 9.18
C PRO A 157 -5.64 2.60 9.05
N ARG A 158 -4.77 3.59 8.88
CA ARG A 158 -3.31 3.38 8.69
C ARG A 158 -2.69 2.44 9.73
N ASP A 159 -3.03 2.60 11.00
CA ASP A 159 -2.44 1.79 12.07
C ASP A 159 -2.95 0.35 12.06
N GLU A 160 -4.18 0.11 11.59
CA GLU A 160 -4.70 -1.25 11.39
C GLU A 160 -4.05 -1.92 10.17
N GLN A 161 -3.77 -1.17 9.09
CA GLN A 161 -2.94 -1.67 7.99
C GLN A 161 -1.54 -2.05 8.49
N ALA A 162 -0.93 -1.22 9.34
CA ALA A 162 0.41 -1.44 9.88
C ALA A 162 0.48 -2.68 10.78
N LYS A 163 -0.50 -2.86 11.67
CA LYS A 163 -0.60 -4.04 12.55
C LYS A 163 -0.67 -5.35 11.77
N ARG A 164 -1.23 -5.32 10.56
CA ARG A 164 -1.37 -6.49 9.68
C ARG A 164 -0.10 -6.79 8.86
N GLY A 165 0.97 -6.01 9.01
CA GLY A 165 2.23 -6.22 8.30
C GLY A 165 2.12 -6.02 6.79
N ARG A 166 1.11 -5.29 6.32
CA ARG A 166 0.92 -4.98 4.89
C ARG A 166 1.67 -3.72 4.49
N TRP A 167 1.89 -3.60 3.18
CA TRP A 167 2.21 -2.31 2.59
C TRP A 167 1.07 -1.32 2.83
N LEU A 168 1.42 -0.21 3.47
CA LEU A 168 0.48 0.87 3.78
C LEU A 168 0.10 1.60 2.50
N ARG A 169 -1.19 1.82 2.29
CA ARG A 169 -1.71 2.51 1.10
C ARG A 169 -2.72 3.57 1.50
N ALA A 170 -2.51 4.79 1.00
CA ALA A 170 -3.46 5.90 1.07
C ALA A 170 -4.27 6.07 -0.25
N ALA A 171 -4.32 5.02 -1.07
CA ALA A 171 -5.02 5.03 -2.35
C ALA A 171 -6.43 4.46 -2.19
N GLU A 172 -7.46 5.30 -2.23
CA GLU A 172 -8.85 4.91 -1.97
C GLU A 172 -9.37 3.80 -2.90
N ASN A 173 -9.01 3.83 -4.19
CA ASN A 173 -9.46 2.84 -5.17
C ASN A 173 -8.90 1.43 -4.90
N TYR A 174 -7.74 1.33 -4.22
CA TYR A 174 -7.20 0.06 -3.77
C TYR A 174 -8.13 -0.64 -2.76
N PHE A 175 -8.89 0.13 -1.99
CA PHE A 175 -9.79 -0.40 -0.96
C PHE A 175 -11.23 -0.55 -1.42
N LYS A 176 -11.50 -0.48 -2.74
CA LYS A 176 -12.83 -0.65 -3.34
C LYS A 176 -12.85 -1.92 -4.17
N LEU A 177 -13.92 -2.71 -4.01
CA LEU A 177 -14.24 -3.86 -4.84
C LEU A 177 -15.55 -3.59 -5.56
N GLN A 178 -15.50 -3.59 -6.90
CA GLN A 178 -16.68 -3.36 -7.73
C GLN A 178 -17.17 -4.69 -8.31
N PHE A 179 -18.29 -5.18 -7.81
CA PHE A 179 -18.91 -6.38 -8.34
C PHE A 179 -19.64 -6.06 -9.64
N THR A 180 -19.52 -6.96 -10.61
CA THR A 180 -20.18 -6.82 -11.91
C THR A 180 -20.98 -8.06 -12.24
N SER A 181 -21.97 -7.89 -13.11
CA SER A 181 -22.97 -8.91 -13.39
C SER A 181 -23.02 -9.29 -14.85
N THR A 182 -23.44 -10.52 -15.07
CA THR A 182 -23.85 -11.01 -16.39
C THR A 182 -25.03 -10.19 -16.95
N GLU A 183 -25.35 -10.39 -18.22
CA GLU A 183 -26.57 -9.85 -18.84
C GLU A 183 -27.86 -10.32 -18.14
N ASN A 184 -27.83 -11.51 -17.51
CA ASN A 184 -28.95 -12.07 -16.77
C ASN A 184 -29.12 -11.47 -15.37
N GLY A 185 -28.18 -10.64 -14.94
CA GLY A 185 -28.20 -9.98 -13.63
C GLY A 185 -27.41 -10.70 -12.54
N ASP A 186 -26.92 -11.92 -12.76
CA ASP A 186 -26.13 -12.65 -11.76
C ASP A 186 -24.72 -12.05 -11.57
N ILE A 187 -24.23 -11.95 -10.33
CA ILE A 187 -22.85 -11.52 -10.04
C ILE A 187 -21.85 -12.53 -10.62
N GLU A 188 -20.99 -12.07 -11.54
CA GLU A 188 -20.00 -12.93 -12.23
C GLU A 188 -18.55 -12.63 -11.84
N SER A 189 -18.25 -11.39 -11.43
CA SER A 189 -16.87 -10.99 -11.21
C SER A 189 -16.76 -9.81 -10.27
N VAL A 190 -15.56 -9.59 -9.76
CA VAL A 190 -15.16 -8.39 -9.03
C VAL A 190 -14.00 -7.72 -9.74
N LEU A 191 -14.13 -6.42 -9.96
CA LEU A 191 -13.08 -5.55 -10.48
C LEU A 191 -12.33 -4.91 -9.32
N TRP A 192 -11.00 -5.04 -9.32
CA TRP A 192 -10.14 -4.50 -8.27
C TRP A 192 -8.96 -3.71 -8.86
N LEU A 193 -8.87 -2.42 -8.50
CA LEU A 193 -7.79 -1.52 -8.89
C LEU A 193 -6.64 -1.62 -7.88
N HIS A 194 -5.96 -2.77 -7.88
CA HIS A 194 -4.92 -3.11 -6.91
C HIS A 194 -3.52 -2.58 -7.28
N ASP A 195 -3.26 -2.38 -8.57
CA ASP A 195 -2.00 -1.89 -9.10
C ASP A 195 -2.20 -0.56 -9.86
N PRO A 196 -1.53 0.53 -9.47
CA PRO A 196 -1.54 1.79 -10.21
C PRO A 196 -1.11 1.67 -11.69
N ALA A 197 -0.29 0.68 -12.04
CA ALA A 197 0.11 0.41 -13.42
C ALA A 197 -1.03 -0.21 -14.26
N VAL A 198 -2.01 -0.85 -13.61
CA VAL A 198 -3.18 -1.48 -14.24
C VAL A 198 -4.38 -0.54 -14.07
N THR A 199 -4.40 0.54 -14.85
CA THR A 199 -5.39 1.63 -14.70
C THR A 199 -6.84 1.20 -14.93
N ALA A 200 -7.07 0.14 -15.69
CA ALA A 200 -8.39 -0.45 -15.90
C ALA A 200 -8.86 -1.34 -14.73
N GLY A 201 -7.97 -1.68 -13.79
CA GLY A 201 -8.17 -2.72 -12.78
C GLY A 201 -8.05 -4.13 -13.35
N GLU A 202 -8.01 -5.12 -12.45
CA GLU A 202 -8.06 -6.54 -12.79
C GLU A 202 -9.42 -7.12 -12.41
N LYS A 203 -9.95 -7.99 -13.29
CA LYS A 203 -11.17 -8.73 -13.03
C LYS A 203 -10.87 -10.12 -12.47
N PHE A 204 -11.57 -10.45 -11.40
CA PHE A 204 -11.56 -11.75 -10.75
C PHE A 204 -12.94 -12.39 -10.95
N TYR A 205 -12.99 -13.58 -11.52
CA TYR A 205 -14.23 -14.26 -11.89
C TYR A 205 -14.67 -15.24 -10.82
N LYS A 206 -15.96 -15.16 -10.48
CA LYS A 206 -16.61 -16.04 -9.52
C LYS A 206 -16.52 -17.48 -10.01
N GLN A 207 -15.97 -18.35 -9.17
CA GLN A 207 -15.91 -19.78 -9.44
C GLN A 207 -17.29 -20.40 -9.19
N ALA A 208 -17.61 -21.43 -9.97
CA ALA A 208 -18.80 -22.24 -9.70
C ALA A 208 -18.63 -22.96 -8.37
N SER A 209 -19.64 -22.91 -7.51
CA SER A 209 -19.67 -23.72 -6.29
C SER A 209 -19.73 -25.20 -6.70
N GLU A 210 -18.75 -26.00 -6.28
CA GLU A 210 -18.81 -27.48 -6.35
C GLU A 210 -19.88 -28.07 -5.42
#